data_AF-A0A534KQ11-F1
#
_entry.id   AF-A0A534KQ11-F1
#
_cell.length_a   1.000
_cell.length_b   1.000
_cell.length_c   1.000
_cell.angle_alpha   90.00
_cell.angle_beta   90.00
_cell.angle_gamma   90.00
#
_symmetry.space_group_name_H-M   'P 1'
#
loop_
_entity.id
_entity.type
_entity.pdbx_description
1 polymer ?
#
loop_
_entity_poly.entity_id
_entity_poly.type
_entity_poly.pdbx_seq_one_letter_code
_entity_poly.pdbx_strand_id
1 'polypeptide(L)'
;KLGVTEALAPHASGYLLDPEFGVAPTINRFVLPGRTGLLVALEQSGYEKKGNWRLTTLLDGWSVEKVKRLGASAAKLLIFFNPDAPREIVDHQVKVVRSVADECRRLDLTFVCEPMSYPVDESEEAFAHHKADTVIRTAEALSPLGIDVLKAEFPGDSKVTPNPDELQKNCGRLSRATKVPWVVLSAGADFPVFRGLVERACQGGASGFLAGRAIWKDAFREKTLVAQMEYVRTQGVKNFRALADLAHRYARPWWDFYGGKENLQDHFEGWYVKY
;
A
#
# COMPACT_ATOMS: atom_id res chain seq x y z
N LYS A 1 -6.35 -11.56 -13.67
CA LYS A 1 -6.17 -10.10 -13.42
C LYS A 1 -7.21 -9.27 -14.16
N LEU A 2 -7.33 -9.36 -15.49
CA LEU A 2 -8.32 -8.59 -16.27
C LEU A 2 -9.74 -8.58 -15.70
N GLY A 3 -10.37 -9.74 -15.49
CA GLY A 3 -11.75 -9.77 -14.97
C GLY A 3 -11.90 -9.20 -13.55
N VAL A 4 -10.84 -9.24 -12.74
CA VAL A 4 -10.83 -8.58 -11.42
C VAL A 4 -10.74 -7.07 -11.58
N THR A 5 -9.89 -6.59 -12.48
CA THR A 5 -9.79 -5.16 -12.80
C THR A 5 -11.10 -4.63 -13.36
N GLU A 6 -11.71 -5.33 -14.31
CA GLU A 6 -12.98 -4.93 -14.94
C GLU A 6 -14.10 -4.75 -13.92
N ALA A 7 -14.20 -5.67 -12.95
CA ALA A 7 -15.22 -5.62 -11.92
C ALA A 7 -14.96 -4.57 -10.84
N LEU A 8 -13.70 -4.42 -10.40
CA LEU A 8 -13.37 -3.65 -9.20
C LEU A 8 -12.87 -2.23 -9.50
N ALA A 9 -12.11 -2.02 -10.57
CA ALA A 9 -11.52 -0.71 -10.88
C ALA A 9 -12.56 0.41 -11.02
N PRO A 10 -13.78 0.20 -11.60
CA PRO A 10 -14.81 1.23 -11.67
C PRO A 10 -15.26 1.80 -10.31
N HIS A 11 -14.98 1.08 -9.22
CA HIS A 11 -15.32 1.47 -7.85
C HIS A 11 -14.14 2.10 -7.11
N ALA A 12 -12.91 1.96 -7.61
CA ALA A 12 -11.70 2.39 -6.94
C ALA A 12 -11.22 3.77 -7.41
N SER A 13 -10.65 4.56 -6.49
CA SER A 13 -9.93 5.80 -6.80
C SER A 13 -8.58 5.55 -7.46
N GLY A 14 -7.93 4.43 -7.14
CA GLY A 14 -6.69 3.98 -7.76
C GLY A 14 -6.60 2.46 -7.80
N TYR A 15 -5.83 1.92 -8.74
CA TYR A 15 -5.67 0.49 -8.97
C TYR A 15 -4.19 0.13 -9.18
N LEU A 16 -3.68 -0.79 -8.38
CA LEU A 16 -2.29 -1.25 -8.42
C LEU A 16 -2.15 -2.47 -9.33
N LEU A 17 -1.23 -2.38 -10.30
CA LEU A 17 -0.88 -3.46 -11.22
C LEU A 17 0.63 -3.71 -11.22
N ASP A 18 1.01 -4.95 -11.49
CA ASP A 18 2.38 -5.32 -11.82
C ASP A 18 2.62 -5.14 -13.33
N PRO A 19 3.85 -4.80 -13.73
CA PRO A 19 4.20 -4.63 -15.14
C PRO A 19 4.21 -5.97 -15.92
N GLU A 20 4.50 -7.09 -15.25
CA GLU A 20 4.69 -8.40 -15.88
C GLU A 20 3.38 -8.99 -16.45
N PHE A 21 2.28 -8.90 -15.71
CA PHE A 21 1.01 -9.54 -16.05
C PHE A 21 -0.20 -8.60 -15.99
N GLY A 22 -0.07 -7.45 -15.33
CA GLY A 22 -1.20 -6.57 -15.02
C GLY A 22 -1.38 -5.43 -16.00
N VAL A 23 -0.33 -4.63 -16.20
CA VAL A 23 -0.41 -3.33 -16.89
C VAL A 23 -0.78 -3.48 -18.36
N ALA A 24 0.05 -4.17 -19.14
CA ALA A 24 -0.12 -4.28 -20.59
C ALA A 24 -1.51 -4.81 -21.01
N PRO A 25 -2.01 -5.94 -20.48
CA PRO A 25 -3.33 -6.43 -20.88
C PRO A 25 -4.45 -5.49 -20.44
N THR A 26 -4.34 -4.87 -19.25
CA THR A 26 -5.38 -3.97 -18.74
C THR A 26 -5.53 -2.72 -19.62
N ILE A 27 -4.42 -2.10 -20.01
CA ILE A 27 -4.41 -0.91 -20.88
C ILE A 27 -4.90 -1.29 -22.29
N ASN A 28 -4.32 -2.34 -22.88
CA ASN A 28 -4.64 -2.74 -24.26
C ASN A 28 -6.10 -3.18 -24.45
N ARG A 29 -6.76 -3.61 -23.37
CA ARG A 29 -8.18 -4.02 -23.38
C ARG A 29 -9.12 -2.93 -22.87
N PHE A 30 -8.62 -1.73 -22.57
CA PHE A 30 -9.41 -0.60 -22.05
C PHE A 30 -10.22 -0.95 -20.80
N VAL A 31 -9.67 -1.82 -19.95
CA VAL A 31 -10.38 -2.35 -18.76
C VAL A 31 -10.23 -1.42 -17.55
N LEU A 32 -9.16 -0.62 -17.49
CA LEU A 32 -9.00 0.41 -16.46
C LEU A 32 -9.80 1.66 -16.85
N PRO A 33 -10.78 2.10 -16.04
CA PRO A 33 -11.53 3.31 -16.33
C PRO A 33 -10.63 4.55 -16.24
N GLY A 34 -10.82 5.52 -17.15
CA GLY A 34 -10.00 6.75 -17.16
C GLY A 34 -10.10 7.63 -15.90
N ARG A 35 -11.09 7.39 -15.04
CA ARG A 35 -11.24 8.07 -13.74
C ARG A 35 -10.48 7.39 -12.59
N THR A 36 -9.89 6.22 -12.83
CA THR A 36 -9.20 5.42 -11.81
C THR A 36 -7.70 5.55 -12.00
N GLY A 37 -7.00 6.11 -11.01
CA GLY A 37 -5.55 6.28 -11.07
C GLY A 37 -4.81 4.94 -11.20
N LEU A 38 -3.77 4.89 -12.02
CA LEU A 38 -2.94 3.70 -12.16
C LEU A 38 -1.72 3.77 -11.24
N LEU A 39 -1.53 2.76 -10.40
CA LEU A 39 -0.29 2.55 -9.66
C LEU A 39 0.44 1.34 -10.25
N VAL A 40 1.77 1.43 -10.39
CA VAL A 40 2.56 0.32 -10.95
C VAL A 40 3.69 -0.07 -10.02
N ALA A 41 3.81 -1.37 -9.75
CA ALA A 41 4.88 -1.94 -8.93
C ALA A 41 6.26 -1.82 -9.61
N LEU A 42 7.30 -1.64 -8.81
CA LEU A 42 8.70 -1.56 -9.22
C LEU A 42 9.53 -2.76 -8.76
N GLU A 43 9.14 -3.39 -7.66
CA GLU A 43 9.88 -4.52 -7.11
C GLU A 43 9.75 -5.77 -7.98
N GLN A 44 10.79 -6.61 -7.94
CA GLN A 44 10.66 -8.00 -8.33
C GLN A 44 9.81 -8.74 -7.28
N SER A 45 8.95 -9.65 -7.73
CA SER A 45 8.16 -10.48 -6.82
C SER A 45 9.08 -11.37 -5.97
N GLY A 46 8.92 -11.31 -4.65
CA GLY A 46 9.75 -12.07 -3.70
C GLY A 46 10.85 -11.21 -3.09
N TYR A 47 11.98 -11.85 -2.75
CA TYR A 47 13.14 -11.20 -2.15
C TYR A 47 14.37 -12.08 -2.35
N GLU A 48 15.54 -11.44 -2.38
CA GLU A 48 16.81 -12.14 -2.24
C GLU A 48 17.03 -12.49 -0.77
N LYS A 49 17.42 -13.74 -0.49
CA LYS A 49 17.77 -14.20 0.86
C LYS A 49 19.24 -13.98 1.12
N LYS A 50 19.56 -13.21 2.16
CA LYS A 50 20.91 -13.10 2.71
C LYS A 50 20.89 -13.62 4.15
N GLY A 51 21.12 -14.92 4.33
CA GLY A 51 20.85 -15.60 5.60
C GLY A 51 19.35 -15.59 5.91
N ASN A 52 18.97 -15.10 7.08
CA ASN A 52 17.56 -14.92 7.50
C ASN A 52 16.94 -13.60 7.00
N TRP A 53 17.73 -12.77 6.31
CA TRP A 53 17.31 -11.43 5.88
C TRP A 53 16.72 -11.43 4.48
N ARG A 54 15.82 -10.48 4.25
CA ARG A 54 15.07 -10.33 3.00
C ARG A 54 15.47 -9.01 2.36
N LEU A 55 16.18 -9.08 1.23
CA LEU A 55 16.57 -7.92 0.44
C LEU A 55 15.60 -7.75 -0.73
N THR A 56 15.08 -6.54 -0.89
CA THR A 56 14.19 -6.23 -2.00
C THR A 56 15.04 -5.91 -3.22
N THR A 57 14.72 -6.54 -4.34
CA THR A 57 15.31 -6.22 -5.65
C THR A 57 14.30 -5.49 -6.52
N LEU A 58 14.78 -4.56 -7.34
CA LEU A 58 13.96 -3.93 -8.38
C LEU A 58 13.84 -4.88 -9.57
N LEU A 59 12.71 -4.82 -10.28
CA LEU A 59 12.49 -5.63 -11.47
C LEU A 59 13.47 -5.22 -12.59
N ASP A 60 14.22 -6.18 -13.12
CA ASP A 60 15.22 -5.92 -14.16
C ASP A 60 14.57 -5.34 -15.42
N GLY A 61 15.25 -4.36 -16.02
CA GLY A 61 14.74 -3.61 -17.16
C GLY A 61 13.50 -2.76 -16.87
N TRP A 62 13.05 -2.62 -15.62
CA TRP A 62 11.91 -1.78 -15.23
C TRP A 62 12.37 -0.55 -14.43
N SER A 63 11.73 0.61 -14.64
CA SER A 63 12.15 1.86 -14.01
C SER A 63 10.99 2.81 -13.75
N VAL A 64 11.19 3.77 -12.85
CA VAL A 64 10.25 4.88 -12.58
C VAL A 64 9.94 5.66 -13.86
N GLU A 65 10.94 5.86 -14.73
CA GLU A 65 10.74 6.51 -16.03
C GLU A 65 9.75 5.75 -16.90
N LYS A 66 9.84 4.42 -16.95
CA LYS A 66 8.87 3.59 -17.69
C LYS A 66 7.48 3.67 -17.05
N VAL A 67 7.40 3.69 -15.72
CA VAL A 67 6.13 3.89 -15.00
C VAL A 67 5.49 5.24 -15.35
N LYS A 68 6.27 6.35 -15.36
CA LYS A 68 5.77 7.67 -15.78
C LYS A 68 5.32 7.68 -17.25
N ARG A 69 6.11 7.09 -18.15
CA ARG A 69 5.78 6.98 -19.59
C ARG A 69 4.51 6.19 -19.88
N LEU A 70 4.12 5.25 -19.00
CA LEU A 70 2.82 4.57 -19.08
C LEU A 70 1.62 5.48 -18.76
N GLY A 71 1.84 6.68 -18.23
CA GLY A 71 0.79 7.54 -17.70
C GLY A 71 0.28 7.09 -16.32
N ALA A 72 1.09 6.33 -15.57
CA ALA A 72 0.74 5.96 -14.21
C ALA A 72 0.69 7.19 -13.29
N SER A 73 -0.23 7.16 -12.34
CA SER A 73 -0.37 8.19 -11.30
C SER A 73 0.65 8.02 -10.19
N ALA A 74 1.11 6.79 -9.92
CA ALA A 74 2.15 6.55 -8.92
C ALA A 74 3.02 5.33 -9.25
N ALA A 75 4.28 5.40 -8.82
CA ALA A 75 5.11 4.22 -8.66
C ALA A 75 4.92 3.62 -7.27
N LYS A 76 5.01 2.30 -7.17
CA LYS A 76 4.89 1.57 -5.92
C LYS A 76 6.11 0.68 -5.71
N LEU A 77 6.62 0.61 -4.48
CA LEU A 77 7.70 -0.30 -4.08
C LEU A 77 7.30 -1.10 -2.83
N LEU A 78 7.42 -2.42 -2.86
CA LEU A 78 7.42 -3.24 -1.64
C LEU A 78 8.83 -3.39 -1.10
N ILE A 79 9.04 -3.06 0.18
CA ILE A 79 10.33 -3.17 0.86
C ILE A 79 10.21 -4.11 2.06
N PHE A 80 11.04 -5.17 2.15
CA PHE A 80 11.09 -5.96 3.39
C PHE A 80 11.93 -5.22 4.42
N PHE A 81 11.36 -4.90 5.59
CA PHE A 81 12.05 -4.04 6.54
C PHE A 81 11.75 -4.43 7.98
N ASN A 82 12.81 -4.63 8.75
CA ASN A 82 12.73 -4.68 10.20
C ASN A 82 13.86 -3.78 10.75
N PRO A 83 13.56 -2.77 11.58
CA PRO A 83 14.58 -1.89 12.14
C PRO A 83 15.63 -2.61 13.01
N ASP A 84 15.34 -3.82 13.50
CA ASP A 84 16.25 -4.62 14.32
C ASP A 84 17.16 -5.55 13.49
N ALA A 85 16.99 -5.60 12.16
CA ALA A 85 17.89 -6.34 11.29
C ALA A 85 19.32 -5.74 11.33
N PRO A 86 20.37 -6.50 10.96
CA PRO A 86 21.73 -5.97 10.93
C PRO A 86 21.85 -4.69 10.13
N ARG A 87 22.71 -3.79 10.59
CA ARG A 87 22.82 -2.42 10.06
C ARG A 87 23.02 -2.41 8.54
N GLU A 88 23.85 -3.31 7.98
CA GLU A 88 24.06 -3.34 6.53
C GLU A 88 22.80 -3.71 5.73
N ILE A 89 21.87 -4.47 6.32
CA ILE A 89 20.58 -4.82 5.71
C ILE A 89 19.65 -3.62 5.75
N VAL A 90 19.55 -2.96 6.91
CA VAL A 90 18.75 -1.74 7.07
C VAL A 90 19.24 -0.64 6.12
N ASP A 91 20.55 -0.39 6.09
CA ASP A 91 21.17 0.63 5.22
C ASP A 91 20.95 0.32 3.73
N HIS A 92 20.99 -0.96 3.33
CA HIS A 92 20.65 -1.37 1.98
C HIS A 92 19.20 -1.02 1.62
N GLN A 93 18.23 -1.41 2.46
CA GLN A 93 16.82 -1.17 2.18
C GLN A 93 16.49 0.33 2.17
N VAL A 94 17.07 1.11 3.09
CA VAL A 94 16.98 2.58 3.09
C VAL A 94 17.54 3.17 1.79
N LYS A 95 18.68 2.65 1.30
CA LYS A 95 19.27 3.10 0.03
C LYS A 95 18.35 2.82 -1.16
N VAL A 96 17.70 1.65 -1.21
CA VAL A 96 16.72 1.33 -2.26
C VAL A 96 15.56 2.31 -2.23
N VAL A 97 14.96 2.56 -1.05
CA VAL A 97 13.85 3.51 -0.90
C VAL A 97 14.24 4.92 -1.33
N ARG A 98 15.40 5.43 -0.88
CA ARG A 98 15.91 6.76 -1.26
C ARG A 98 16.14 6.87 -2.77
N SER A 99 16.76 5.86 -3.38
CA SER A 99 17.03 5.86 -4.81
C SER A 99 15.75 5.93 -5.64
N VAL A 100 14.68 5.23 -5.21
CA VAL A 100 13.38 5.30 -5.88
C VAL A 100 12.70 6.64 -5.62
N ALA A 101 12.75 7.15 -4.39
CA ALA A 101 12.18 8.46 -4.03
C ALA A 101 12.82 9.62 -4.82
N ASP A 102 14.14 9.62 -4.97
CA ASP A 102 14.87 10.65 -5.73
C ASP A 102 14.48 10.62 -7.21
N GLU A 103 14.33 9.43 -7.78
CA GLU A 103 13.91 9.26 -9.16
C GLU A 103 12.44 9.66 -9.38
N CYS A 104 11.55 9.28 -8.45
CA CYS A 104 10.15 9.71 -8.44
C CYS A 104 10.03 11.23 -8.36
N ARG A 105 10.81 11.88 -7.48
CA ARG A 105 10.86 13.35 -7.39
C ARG A 105 11.35 13.98 -8.69
N ARG A 106 12.43 13.44 -9.27
CA ARG A 106 13.00 13.93 -10.53
C ARG A 106 12.01 13.87 -11.70
N LEU A 107 11.14 12.87 -11.69
CA LEU A 107 10.16 12.61 -12.76
C LEU A 107 8.75 13.11 -12.42
N ASP A 108 8.58 13.79 -11.29
CA ASP A 108 7.30 14.24 -10.77
C ASP A 108 6.26 13.11 -10.74
N LEU A 109 6.57 12.02 -10.05
CA LEU A 109 5.68 10.87 -9.91
C LEU A 109 5.48 10.55 -8.44
N THR A 110 4.23 10.42 -8.01
CA THR A 110 3.90 10.00 -6.64
C THR A 110 4.57 8.66 -6.32
N PHE A 111 5.18 8.56 -5.14
CA PHE A 111 5.81 7.34 -4.65
C PHE A 111 5.04 6.72 -3.48
N VAL A 112 4.50 5.52 -3.70
CA VAL A 112 3.88 4.69 -2.66
C VAL A 112 4.87 3.63 -2.17
N CYS A 113 5.27 3.71 -0.91
CA CYS A 113 6.15 2.72 -0.28
C CYS A 113 5.34 1.73 0.55
N GLU A 114 5.55 0.43 0.36
CA GLU A 114 4.91 -0.68 1.08
C GLU A 114 5.94 -1.48 1.89
N PRO A 115 6.23 -1.08 3.14
CA PRO A 115 7.06 -1.89 4.01
C PRO A 115 6.32 -3.14 4.47
N MET A 116 7.00 -4.28 4.39
CA MET A 116 6.56 -5.56 4.95
C MET A 116 7.55 -6.00 6.04
N SER A 117 7.06 -6.07 7.27
CA SER A 117 7.82 -6.53 8.41
C SER A 117 8.01 -8.05 8.41
N TYR A 118 9.03 -8.51 9.11
CA TYR A 118 9.37 -9.92 9.26
C TYR A 118 10.17 -10.13 10.56
N PRO A 119 10.10 -11.33 11.19
CA PRO A 119 10.85 -11.62 12.42
C PRO A 119 12.37 -11.60 12.20
N VAL A 120 13.11 -11.13 13.20
CA VAL A 120 14.58 -11.09 13.21
C VAL A 120 15.06 -11.89 14.43
N ASP A 121 15.73 -13.02 14.17
CA ASP A 121 16.27 -13.92 15.21
C ASP A 121 15.24 -14.39 16.26
N GLU A 122 13.98 -14.51 15.84
CA GLU A 122 12.84 -14.91 16.68
C GLU A 122 11.77 -15.69 15.88
N SER A 123 10.77 -16.23 16.59
CA SER A 123 9.63 -16.90 15.95
C SER A 123 8.57 -15.90 15.48
N GLU A 124 7.74 -16.30 14.52
CA GLU A 124 6.59 -15.50 14.08
C GLU A 124 5.58 -15.23 15.22
N GLU A 125 5.46 -16.16 16.18
CA GLU A 125 4.59 -15.99 17.36
C GLU A 125 5.15 -14.93 18.31
N ALA A 126 6.45 -14.95 18.60
CA ALA A 126 7.09 -13.91 19.40
C ALA A 126 6.95 -12.55 18.70
N PHE A 127 7.24 -12.51 17.39
CA PHE A 127 7.16 -11.29 16.60
C PHE A 127 5.76 -10.67 16.59
N ALA A 128 4.71 -11.48 16.60
CA ALA A 128 3.33 -10.99 16.61
C ALA A 128 3.05 -10.10 17.84
N HIS A 129 3.70 -10.32 18.98
CA HIS A 129 3.51 -9.53 20.21
C HIS A 129 4.08 -8.10 20.13
N HIS A 130 5.15 -7.85 19.36
CA HIS A 130 5.74 -6.52 19.14
C HIS A 130 5.68 -6.06 17.68
N LYS A 131 4.87 -6.71 16.85
CA LYS A 131 4.64 -6.30 15.46
C LYS A 131 4.22 -4.84 15.35
N ALA A 132 3.36 -4.37 16.27
CA ALA A 132 2.92 -2.98 16.29
C ALA A 132 4.10 -2.00 16.38
N ASP A 133 5.04 -2.24 17.31
CA ASP A 133 6.20 -1.38 17.51
C ASP A 133 7.17 -1.45 16.32
N THR A 134 7.31 -2.62 15.70
CA THR A 134 8.11 -2.79 14.47
C THR A 134 7.52 -1.98 13.31
N VAL A 135 6.20 -2.05 13.09
CA VAL A 135 5.51 -1.29 12.03
C VAL A 135 5.63 0.22 12.27
N ILE A 136 5.48 0.68 13.52
CA ILE A 136 5.58 2.10 13.87
C ILE A 136 7.01 2.62 13.63
N ARG A 137 8.04 1.94 14.15
CA ARG A 137 9.44 2.33 13.93
C ARG A 137 9.84 2.27 12.45
N THR A 138 9.27 1.35 11.69
CA THR A 138 9.45 1.29 10.23
C THR A 138 8.89 2.55 9.56
N ALA A 139 7.71 3.03 9.97
CA ALA A 139 7.14 4.27 9.46
C ALA A 139 8.00 5.49 9.83
N GLU A 140 8.53 5.55 11.06
CA GLU A 140 9.44 6.62 11.50
C GLU A 140 10.72 6.66 10.66
N ALA A 141 11.28 5.49 10.32
CA ALA A 141 12.50 5.38 9.52
C ALA A 141 12.29 5.72 8.04
N LEU A 142 11.17 5.28 7.45
CA LEU A 142 10.97 5.31 5.99
C LEU A 142 10.14 6.50 5.50
N SER A 143 9.15 6.97 6.28
CA SER A 143 8.28 8.08 5.84
C SER A 143 9.00 9.40 5.54
N PRO A 144 10.12 9.76 6.20
CA PRO A 144 10.87 10.98 5.87
C PRO A 144 11.74 10.86 4.62
N LEU A 145 11.85 9.69 3.99
CA LEU A 145 12.80 9.43 2.91
C LEU A 145 12.34 9.94 1.53
N GLY A 146 11.32 10.80 1.48
CA GLY A 146 10.77 11.31 0.24
C GLY A 146 9.74 10.39 -0.43
N ILE A 147 9.12 9.49 0.34
CA ILE A 147 7.90 8.80 -0.08
C ILE A 147 6.73 9.79 -0.02
N ASP A 148 5.65 9.54 -0.76
CA ASP A 148 4.44 10.37 -0.74
C ASP A 148 3.27 9.70 -0.02
N VAL A 149 3.21 8.35 -0.06
CA VAL A 149 2.19 7.58 0.66
C VAL A 149 2.83 6.33 1.25
N LEU A 150 2.54 6.09 2.53
CA LEU A 150 2.91 4.85 3.22
C LEU A 150 1.77 3.83 3.09
N LYS A 151 2.00 2.72 2.39
CA LYS A 151 1.12 1.55 2.42
C LYS A 151 1.57 0.63 3.56
N ALA A 152 0.95 0.77 4.73
CA ALA A 152 1.39 0.11 5.95
C ALA A 152 0.61 -1.18 6.24
N GLU A 153 1.29 -2.15 6.84
CA GLU A 153 0.63 -3.21 7.60
C GLU A 153 -0.23 -2.62 8.73
N PHE A 154 -1.26 -3.35 9.15
CA PHE A 154 -1.98 -2.98 10.37
C PHE A 154 -1.01 -3.05 11.56
N PRO A 155 -0.92 -2.02 12.43
CA PRO A 155 0.06 -1.96 13.52
C PRO A 155 -0.37 -2.84 14.70
N GLY A 156 -0.30 -4.16 14.51
CA GLY A 156 -0.62 -5.18 15.51
C GLY A 156 -1.14 -6.47 14.87
N ASP A 157 -1.35 -7.50 15.70
CA ASP A 157 -2.00 -8.74 15.28
C ASP A 157 -3.21 -9.03 16.21
N SER A 158 -4.40 -9.06 15.61
CA SER A 158 -5.65 -9.28 16.34
C SER A 158 -5.76 -10.64 17.02
N LYS A 159 -4.88 -11.60 16.67
CA LYS A 159 -4.85 -12.93 17.30
C LYS A 159 -4.15 -12.92 18.65
N VAL A 160 -3.15 -12.05 18.84
CA VAL A 160 -2.33 -11.99 20.06
C VAL A 160 -2.54 -10.71 20.87
N THR A 161 -3.24 -9.72 20.31
CA THR A 161 -3.68 -8.52 21.01
C THR A 161 -5.18 -8.62 21.35
N PRO A 162 -5.54 -9.16 22.54
CA PRO A 162 -6.93 -9.39 22.91
C PRO A 162 -7.71 -8.10 23.18
N ASN A 163 -7.03 -7.01 23.54
CA ASN A 163 -7.65 -5.73 23.85
C ASN A 163 -7.88 -4.90 22.56
N PRO A 164 -9.14 -4.67 22.13
CA PRO A 164 -9.41 -3.89 20.93
C PRO A 164 -8.98 -2.42 21.03
N ASP A 165 -8.93 -1.86 22.25
CA ASP A 165 -8.50 -0.48 22.47
C ASP A 165 -7.00 -0.31 22.22
N GLU A 166 -6.22 -1.36 22.42
CA GLU A 166 -4.78 -1.35 22.14
C GLU A 166 -4.51 -1.29 20.64
N LEU A 167 -5.24 -2.11 19.85
CA LEU A 167 -5.19 -2.06 18.39
C LEU A 167 -5.57 -0.67 17.86
N GLN A 168 -6.57 -0.03 18.46
CA GLN A 168 -6.97 1.34 18.10
C GLN A 168 -5.88 2.36 18.46
N LYS A 169 -5.30 2.27 19.65
CA LYS A 169 -4.19 3.15 20.09
C LYS A 169 -2.98 3.02 19.16
N ASN A 170 -2.66 1.81 18.70
CA ASN A 170 -1.55 1.58 17.77
C ASN A 170 -1.76 2.25 16.42
N CYS A 171 -2.99 2.28 15.89
CA CYS A 171 -3.30 3.05 14.67
C CYS A 171 -3.01 4.55 14.87
N GLY A 172 -3.41 5.11 16.02
CA GLY A 172 -3.10 6.50 16.38
C GLY A 172 -1.59 6.76 16.56
N ARG A 173 -0.83 5.80 17.10
CA ARG A 173 0.64 5.88 17.20
C ARG A 173 1.27 5.93 15.81
N LEU A 174 0.85 5.04 14.90
CA LEU A 174 1.34 5.03 13.52
C LEU A 174 1.06 6.36 12.80
N SER A 175 -0.15 6.92 12.94
CA SER A 175 -0.50 8.22 12.35
C SER A 175 0.34 9.40 12.85
N ARG A 176 0.84 9.35 14.09
CA ARG A 176 1.74 10.38 14.64
C ARG A 176 3.19 10.19 14.20
N ALA A 177 3.60 8.94 13.97
CA ALA A 177 4.94 8.58 13.55
C ALA A 177 5.23 8.92 12.08
N THR A 178 4.27 8.69 11.19
CA THR A 178 4.45 8.94 9.75
C THR A 178 4.47 10.44 9.41
N LYS A 179 5.34 10.81 8.45
CA LYS A 179 5.39 12.17 7.85
C LYS A 179 4.45 12.34 6.66
N VAL A 180 3.87 11.26 6.18
CA VAL A 180 3.00 11.24 4.99
C VAL A 180 1.69 10.52 5.27
N PRO A 181 0.64 10.73 4.45
CA PRO A 181 -0.56 9.93 4.51
C PRO A 181 -0.24 8.44 4.44
N TRP A 182 -1.03 7.64 5.17
CA TRP A 182 -0.88 6.19 5.15
C TRP A 182 -2.18 5.49 4.85
N VAL A 183 -2.09 4.33 4.19
CA VAL A 183 -3.21 3.46 3.87
C VAL A 183 -2.93 2.06 4.37
N VAL A 184 -3.94 1.38 4.90
CA VAL A 184 -3.77 0.03 5.44
C VAL A 184 -3.82 -1.03 4.34
N LEU A 185 -2.89 -1.99 4.38
CA LEU A 185 -2.87 -3.17 3.51
C LEU A 185 -3.50 -4.38 4.18
N SER A 186 -3.98 -5.34 3.37
CA SER A 186 -4.75 -6.47 3.91
C SER A 186 -3.92 -7.65 4.39
N ALA A 187 -2.65 -7.76 4.00
CA ALA A 187 -1.72 -8.85 4.33
C ALA A 187 -2.24 -10.29 4.07
N GLY A 188 -3.35 -10.45 3.35
CA GLY A 188 -4.01 -11.74 3.14
C GLY A 188 -5.03 -12.13 4.20
N ALA A 189 -5.40 -11.25 5.14
CA ALA A 189 -6.51 -11.46 6.06
C ALA A 189 -7.83 -11.76 5.32
N ASP A 190 -8.74 -12.47 6.00
CA ASP A 190 -10.10 -12.70 5.51
C ASP A 190 -10.92 -11.42 5.54
N PHE A 191 -11.92 -11.34 4.65
CA PHE A 191 -12.70 -10.10 4.49
C PHE A 191 -13.33 -9.57 5.80
N PRO A 192 -13.99 -10.39 6.65
CA PRO A 192 -14.60 -9.88 7.87
C PRO A 192 -13.58 -9.28 8.84
N VAL A 193 -12.41 -9.92 8.97
CA VAL A 193 -11.31 -9.41 9.79
C VAL A 193 -10.78 -8.10 9.21
N PHE A 194 -10.45 -8.10 7.91
CA PHE A 194 -9.86 -6.93 7.28
C PHE A 194 -10.81 -5.72 7.27
N ARG A 195 -12.12 -5.94 7.13
CA ARG A 195 -13.12 -4.88 7.26
C ARG A 195 -13.02 -4.17 8.62
N GLY A 196 -12.91 -4.93 9.72
CA GLY A 196 -12.71 -4.36 11.05
C GLY A 196 -11.37 -3.63 11.18
N LEU A 197 -10.31 -4.11 10.54
CA LEU A 197 -9.01 -3.43 10.51
C LEU A 197 -9.06 -2.10 9.74
N VAL A 198 -9.78 -2.03 8.62
CA VAL A 198 -9.94 -0.78 7.85
C VAL A 198 -10.67 0.27 8.68
N GLU A 199 -11.76 -0.10 9.36
CA GLU A 199 -12.49 0.84 10.23
C GLU A 199 -11.59 1.42 11.32
N ARG A 200 -10.87 0.56 12.05
CA ARG A 200 -9.94 0.98 13.11
C ARG A 200 -8.79 1.84 12.59
N ALA A 201 -8.19 1.44 11.47
CA ALA A 201 -7.10 2.19 10.84
C ALA A 201 -7.56 3.59 10.43
N CYS A 202 -8.72 3.71 9.80
CA CYS A 202 -9.29 5.00 9.38
C CYS A 202 -9.59 5.88 10.60
N GLN A 203 -10.28 5.36 11.62
CA GLN A 203 -10.52 6.06 12.90
C GLN A 203 -9.22 6.45 13.62
N GLY A 204 -8.14 5.69 13.39
CA GLY A 204 -6.81 5.96 13.91
C GLY A 204 -6.00 6.96 13.09
N GLY A 205 -6.52 7.49 11.99
CA GLY A 205 -5.90 8.52 11.15
C GLY A 205 -5.34 8.04 9.81
N ALA A 206 -5.59 6.79 9.40
CA ALA A 206 -5.30 6.35 8.03
C ALA A 206 -6.14 7.14 7.02
N SER A 207 -5.57 7.36 5.84
CA SER A 207 -6.22 8.00 4.69
C SER A 207 -6.91 7.02 3.74
N GLY A 208 -7.14 5.78 4.19
CA GLY A 208 -7.88 4.75 3.46
C GLY A 208 -7.19 3.40 3.51
N PHE A 209 -7.36 2.61 2.44
CA PHE A 209 -6.80 1.27 2.31
C PHE A 209 -6.23 1.04 0.91
N LEU A 210 -5.27 0.13 0.80
CA LEU A 210 -4.82 -0.42 -0.48
C LEU A 210 -4.76 -1.95 -0.35
N ALA A 211 -5.83 -2.60 -0.80
CA ALA A 211 -6.06 -4.02 -0.59
C ALA A 211 -6.35 -4.78 -1.87
N GLY A 212 -6.02 -6.06 -1.87
CA GLY A 212 -6.31 -6.98 -2.96
C GLY A 212 -6.96 -8.26 -2.44
N ARG A 213 -6.13 -9.17 -1.90
CA ARG A 213 -6.56 -10.52 -1.50
C ARG A 213 -7.80 -10.54 -0.61
N ALA A 214 -7.93 -9.67 0.39
CA ALA A 214 -9.12 -9.65 1.25
C ALA A 214 -10.44 -9.39 0.49
N ILE A 215 -10.38 -8.79 -0.70
CA ILE A 215 -11.55 -8.45 -1.51
C ILE A 215 -11.94 -9.59 -2.45
N TRP A 216 -10.95 -10.21 -3.12
CA TRP A 216 -11.21 -11.12 -4.26
C TRP A 216 -10.64 -12.53 -4.10
N LYS A 217 -9.83 -12.84 -3.07
CA LYS A 217 -9.17 -14.17 -2.98
C LYS A 217 -10.15 -15.32 -2.87
N ASP A 218 -11.30 -15.10 -2.23
CA ASP A 218 -12.29 -16.16 -2.02
C ASP A 218 -12.98 -16.60 -3.32
N ALA A 219 -12.84 -15.83 -4.41
CA ALA A 219 -13.20 -16.30 -5.73
C ALA A 219 -12.49 -17.62 -6.07
N PHE A 220 -11.23 -17.80 -5.66
CA PHE A 220 -10.45 -19.01 -5.95
C PHE A 220 -10.94 -20.27 -5.22
N ARG A 221 -11.96 -20.16 -4.35
CA ARG A 221 -12.68 -21.33 -3.83
C ARG A 221 -13.61 -21.95 -4.88
N GLU A 222 -14.00 -21.16 -5.89
CA GLU A 222 -14.84 -21.61 -6.99
C GLU A 222 -14.05 -22.44 -8.01
N LYS A 223 -14.69 -23.49 -8.52
CA LYS A 223 -14.05 -24.50 -9.39
C LYS A 223 -13.99 -24.12 -10.87
N THR A 224 -14.75 -23.13 -11.31
CA THR A 224 -14.80 -22.71 -12.71
C THR A 224 -14.50 -21.22 -12.85
N LEU A 225 -13.89 -20.82 -13.95
CA LEU A 225 -13.61 -19.40 -14.23
C LEU A 225 -14.91 -18.57 -14.24
N VAL A 226 -16.01 -19.13 -14.73
CA VAL A 226 -17.31 -18.44 -14.74
C VAL A 226 -17.78 -18.14 -13.32
N ALA A 227 -17.75 -19.12 -12.42
CA ALA A 227 -18.13 -18.92 -11.02
C ALA A 227 -17.15 -17.99 -10.27
N GLN A 228 -15.84 -18.11 -10.54
CA GLN A 228 -14.84 -17.18 -10.02
C GLN A 228 -15.15 -15.73 -10.41
N MET A 229 -15.46 -15.48 -11.69
CA MET A 229 -15.77 -14.13 -12.16
C MET A 229 -17.12 -13.65 -11.66
N GLU A 230 -18.10 -14.53 -11.49
CA GLU A 230 -19.39 -14.19 -10.88
C GLU A 230 -19.20 -13.75 -9.42
N TYR A 231 -18.40 -14.47 -8.63
CA TYR A 231 -18.03 -14.04 -7.28
C TYR A 231 -17.41 -12.64 -7.30
N VAL A 232 -16.45 -12.40 -8.19
CA VAL A 232 -15.74 -11.11 -8.22
C VAL A 232 -16.69 -9.96 -8.60
N ARG A 233 -17.56 -10.15 -9.60
CA ARG A 233 -18.56 -9.15 -10.03
C ARG A 233 -19.63 -8.89 -8.99
N THR A 234 -19.91 -9.86 -8.12
CA THR A 234 -20.93 -9.74 -7.07
C THR A 234 -20.29 -9.48 -5.71
N GLN A 235 -19.85 -10.54 -5.03
CA GLN A 235 -19.31 -10.48 -3.67
C GLN A 235 -18.01 -9.66 -3.60
N GLY A 236 -17.13 -9.75 -4.59
CA GLY A 236 -15.92 -8.93 -4.65
C GLY A 236 -16.24 -7.42 -4.69
N VAL A 237 -17.21 -7.02 -5.53
CA VAL A 237 -17.70 -5.63 -5.58
C VAL A 237 -18.36 -5.22 -4.27
N LYS A 238 -19.19 -6.07 -3.66
CA LYS A 238 -19.79 -5.81 -2.33
C LYS A 238 -18.72 -5.61 -1.26
N ASN A 239 -17.69 -6.47 -1.25
CA ASN A 239 -16.56 -6.39 -0.35
C ASN A 239 -15.85 -5.04 -0.53
N PHE A 240 -15.52 -4.66 -1.76
CA PHE A 240 -14.87 -3.39 -2.06
C PHE A 240 -15.68 -2.19 -1.57
N ARG A 241 -16.98 -2.13 -1.94
CA ARG A 241 -17.86 -1.00 -1.56
C ARG A 241 -17.97 -0.85 -0.05
N ALA A 242 -18.09 -1.96 0.68
CA ALA A 242 -18.11 -1.91 2.14
C ALA A 242 -16.83 -1.31 2.76
N LEU A 243 -15.66 -1.57 2.17
CA LEU A 243 -14.41 -0.93 2.62
C LEU A 243 -14.35 0.55 2.20
N ALA A 244 -14.80 0.88 0.98
CA ALA A 244 -14.87 2.25 0.50
C ALA A 244 -15.80 3.11 1.37
N ASP A 245 -16.96 2.59 1.78
CA ASP A 245 -17.90 3.28 2.66
C ASP A 245 -17.29 3.59 4.03
N LEU A 246 -16.49 2.65 4.59
CA LEU A 246 -15.75 2.88 5.82
C LEU A 246 -14.68 3.97 5.64
N ALA A 247 -13.93 3.93 4.54
CA ALA A 247 -12.91 4.94 4.25
C ALA A 247 -13.55 6.32 4.05
N HIS A 248 -14.64 6.44 3.29
CA HIS A 248 -15.35 7.72 3.12
C HIS A 248 -15.88 8.28 4.44
N ARG A 249 -16.27 7.41 5.38
CA ARG A 249 -16.83 7.84 6.67
C ARG A 249 -15.77 8.25 7.68
N TYR A 250 -14.66 7.51 7.75
CA TYR A 250 -13.73 7.60 8.88
C TYR A 250 -12.30 7.97 8.50
N ALA A 251 -11.90 7.88 7.23
CA ALA A 251 -10.52 8.12 6.86
C ALA A 251 -10.15 9.60 7.02
N ARG A 252 -8.93 9.86 7.47
CA ARG A 252 -8.36 11.19 7.51
C ARG A 252 -8.03 11.64 6.08
N PRO A 253 -8.55 12.77 5.59
CA PRO A 253 -8.17 13.28 4.28
C PRO A 253 -6.65 13.46 4.15
N TRP A 254 -6.09 13.07 3.00
CA TRP A 254 -4.63 13.05 2.82
C TRP A 254 -4.00 14.45 2.91
N TRP A 255 -4.71 15.50 2.49
CA TRP A 255 -4.24 16.88 2.53
C TRP A 255 -4.01 17.39 3.95
N ASP A 256 -4.60 16.77 4.98
CA ASP A 256 -4.37 17.13 6.38
C ASP A 256 -2.94 16.82 6.83
N PHE A 257 -2.23 15.92 6.15
CA PHE A 257 -0.79 15.69 6.38
C PHE A 257 0.08 16.80 5.78
N TYR A 258 -0.47 17.59 4.86
CA TYR A 258 0.20 18.69 4.17
C TYR A 258 -0.33 20.07 4.58
N GLY A 259 -0.84 20.18 5.82
CA GLY A 259 -1.34 21.44 6.36
C GLY A 259 -2.82 21.74 6.09
N GLY A 260 -3.55 20.82 5.47
CA GLY A 260 -4.99 20.98 5.19
C GLY A 260 -5.27 21.52 3.80
N LYS A 261 -6.53 21.41 3.37
CA LYS A 261 -6.97 21.73 1.99
C LYS A 261 -6.70 23.18 1.59
N GLU A 262 -6.79 24.11 2.53
CA GLU A 262 -6.64 25.55 2.26
C GLU A 262 -5.21 25.90 1.82
N ASN A 263 -4.19 25.24 2.40
CA ASN A 263 -2.79 25.42 2.02
C ASN A 263 -2.46 24.91 0.60
N LEU A 264 -3.38 24.18 -0.05
CA LEU A 264 -3.21 23.70 -1.43
C LEU A 264 -3.85 24.63 -2.47
N GLN A 265 -4.61 25.66 -2.06
CA GLN A 265 -5.41 26.50 -2.96
C GLN A 265 -4.69 27.76 -3.47
N ASP A 266 -3.49 28.08 -2.99
CA ASP A 266 -2.89 29.41 -3.21
C ASP A 266 -1.85 29.49 -4.34
N HIS A 267 -1.90 28.58 -5.32
CA HIS A 267 -0.86 28.48 -6.37
C HIS A 267 -1.40 28.49 -7.80
N PHE A 268 -2.30 29.44 -8.15
CA PHE A 268 -2.91 29.45 -9.49
C PHE A 268 -2.28 30.42 -10.49
N GLU A 269 -1.69 31.53 -10.06
CA GLU A 269 -1.09 32.50 -11.00
C GLU A 269 0.40 32.25 -11.18
N GLY A 270 0.82 32.04 -12.43
CA GLY A 270 2.24 31.85 -12.80
C GLY A 270 2.87 30.54 -12.31
N TRP A 271 2.08 29.58 -11.82
CA TRP A 271 2.60 28.29 -11.31
C TRP A 271 3.42 27.54 -12.35
N TYR A 272 2.98 27.53 -13.61
CA TYR A 272 3.65 26.84 -14.72
C TYR A 272 5.02 27.41 -15.08
N VAL A 273 5.36 28.59 -14.57
CA VAL A 273 6.69 29.21 -14.73
C VAL A 273 7.61 28.88 -13.55
N LYS A 274 7.03 28.68 -12.35
CA LYS A 274 7.77 28.36 -11.12
C LYS A 274 8.00 26.87 -10.92
N TYR A 275 7.16 26.05 -11.56
CA TYR A 275 7.17 24.61 -11.52
C TYR A 275 8.35 24.04 -12.33
#